data_AF-A0A560URN4-F1
#
_entry.id   AF-A0A560URN4-F1
#
_cell.length_a   1.000
_cell.length_b   1.000
_cell.length_c   1.000
_cell.angle_alpha   90.00
_cell.angle_beta   90.00
_cell.angle_gamma   90.00
#
_symmetry.space_group_name_H-M   'P 1'
#
loop_
_entity.id
_entity.type
_entity.pdbx_description
1 polymer ?
#
loop_
_entity_poly.entity_id
_entity_poly.type
_entity_poly.pdbx_seq_one_letter_code
_entity_poly.pdbx_strand_id
1 'polypeptide(L)'
;MPHRQMMTARHLTDRTEACLREYLADAERSSNPSRKQMYLDFANGAFVLWNRLMQDLTDPADPLATAEFEADQARLDALFGDTFNLPEPPPSS
;
A
#
# COMPACT_ATOMS: atom_id res chain seq x y z
N MET A 1 21.24 21.71 -13.53
CA MET A 1 20.55 20.41 -13.45
C MET A 1 19.48 20.55 -12.37
N PRO A 2 18.17 20.52 -12.68
CA PRO A 2 17.17 20.79 -11.66
C PRO A 2 17.09 19.58 -10.72
N HIS A 3 17.15 19.89 -9.43
CA HIS A 3 16.91 19.07 -8.25
C HIS A 3 16.22 17.72 -8.52
N ARG A 4 16.98 16.62 -8.54
CA ARG A 4 16.44 15.32 -8.15
C ARG A 4 15.93 15.50 -6.71
N GLN A 5 14.63 15.68 -6.53
CA GLN A 5 14.02 15.68 -5.21
C GLN A 5 14.43 14.36 -4.56
N MET A 6 15.21 14.46 -3.49
CA MET A 6 15.57 13.34 -2.66
C MET A 6 14.27 12.90 -1.99
N MET A 7 13.67 11.80 -2.45
CA MET A 7 12.46 11.26 -1.82
C MET A 7 12.83 10.84 -0.41
N THR A 8 12.19 11.45 0.59
CA THR A 8 12.30 11.00 1.98
C THR A 8 11.48 9.73 2.16
N ALA A 9 11.83 8.93 3.18
CA ALA A 9 11.06 7.76 3.60
C ALA A 9 9.55 8.07 3.72
N ARG A 10 9.23 9.19 4.39
CA ARG A 10 7.85 9.65 4.53
C ARG A 10 7.14 9.92 3.19
N HIS A 11 7.82 10.63 2.28
CA HIS A 11 7.24 10.93 0.98
C HIS A 11 7.01 9.65 0.15
N LEU A 12 7.93 8.69 0.24
CA LEU A 12 7.77 7.40 -0.41
C LEU A 12 6.54 6.66 0.16
N THR A 13 6.39 6.61 1.48
CA THR A 13 5.22 5.99 2.12
C THR A 13 3.91 6.65 1.71
N ASP A 14 3.81 7.98 1.75
CA ASP A 14 2.57 8.69 1.40
C ASP A 14 2.18 8.48 -0.07
N ARG A 15 3.18 8.40 -0.97
CA ARG A 15 2.95 8.07 -2.38
C ARG A 15 2.49 6.63 -2.58
N THR A 16 3.08 5.68 -1.84
CA THR A 16 2.65 4.28 -1.86
C THR A 16 1.22 4.14 -1.36
N GLU A 17 0.88 4.77 -0.24
CA GLU A 17 -0.48 4.71 0.33
C GLU A 17 -1.54 5.21 -0.65
N ALA A 18 -1.28 6.35 -1.31
CA ALA A 18 -2.19 6.89 -2.33
C ALA A 18 -2.38 5.90 -3.50
N CYS A 19 -1.29 5.29 -3.95
CA CYS A 19 -1.30 4.28 -5.02
C CYS A 19 -2.09 3.03 -4.62
N LEU A 20 -1.89 2.52 -3.40
CA LEU A 20 -2.64 1.37 -2.88
C LEU A 20 -4.14 1.68 -2.84
N ARG A 21 -4.54 2.81 -2.27
CA ARG A 21 -5.96 3.20 -2.18
C ARG A 21 -6.63 3.29 -3.55
N GLU A 22 -5.93 3.81 -4.55
CA GLU A 22 -6.45 3.91 -5.92
C GLU A 22 -6.71 2.52 -6.52
N TYR A 23 -5.70 1.63 -6.51
CA TYR A 23 -5.85 0.29 -7.05
C TYR A 23 -6.84 -0.58 -6.28
N LEU A 24 -6.87 -0.48 -4.96
CA LEU A 24 -7.82 -1.20 -4.13
C LEU A 24 -9.27 -0.74 -4.39
N ALA A 25 -9.50 0.57 -4.54
CA ALA A 25 -10.81 1.10 -4.91
C ALA A 25 -11.23 0.66 -6.34
N ASP A 26 -10.30 0.60 -7.28
CA ASP A 26 -10.59 0.11 -8.63
C ASP A 26 -10.84 -1.41 -8.67
N ALA A 27 -10.15 -2.18 -7.83
CA ALA A 27 -10.40 -3.61 -7.64
C ALA A 27 -11.81 -3.86 -7.08
N GLU A 28 -12.25 -3.05 -6.12
CA GLU A 28 -13.58 -3.10 -5.51
C GLU A 28 -14.69 -2.77 -6.53
N ARG A 29 -14.49 -1.74 -7.36
CA ARG A 29 -15.46 -1.34 -8.40
C ARG A 29 -15.53 -2.29 -9.59
N SER A 30 -14.50 -3.10 -9.83
CA SER A 30 -14.41 -3.94 -11.02
C SER A 30 -15.30 -5.19 -10.93
N SER A 31 -16.30 -5.27 -11.81
CA SER A 31 -17.12 -6.48 -12.00
C SER A 31 -16.41 -7.58 -12.81
N ASN A 32 -15.29 -7.28 -13.46
CA ASN A 32 -14.50 -8.25 -14.21
C ASN A 32 -13.45 -8.91 -13.29
N PRO A 33 -13.47 -10.24 -13.08
CA PRO A 33 -12.55 -10.91 -12.17
C PRO A 33 -11.08 -10.76 -12.55
N SER A 34 -10.75 -10.82 -13.84
CA SER A 34 -9.37 -10.67 -14.31
C SER A 34 -8.84 -9.26 -14.09
N ARG A 35 -9.67 -8.23 -14.30
CA ARG A 35 -9.30 -6.84 -14.00
C ARG A 35 -9.18 -6.59 -12.50
N LYS A 36 -10.09 -7.15 -11.71
CA LYS A 36 -10.01 -7.10 -10.24
C LYS A 36 -8.68 -7.68 -9.76
N GLN A 37 -8.32 -8.87 -10.24
CA GLN A 37 -7.05 -9.50 -9.87
C GLN A 37 -5.85 -8.65 -10.29
N MET A 38 -5.87 -8.09 -11.51
CA MET A 38 -4.81 -7.21 -12.00
C MET A 38 -4.60 -5.98 -11.09
N TYR A 39 -5.68 -5.33 -10.61
CA TYR A 39 -5.57 -4.21 -9.68
C TYR A 39 -5.01 -4.64 -8.32
N LEU A 40 -5.42 -5.79 -7.80
CA LEU A 40 -4.86 -6.34 -6.56
C LEU A 40 -3.37 -6.67 -6.71
N ASP A 41 -2.96 -7.22 -7.86
CA ASP A 41 -1.56 -7.52 -8.15
C ASP A 41 -0.72 -6.23 -8.21
N PHE A 42 -1.25 -5.15 -8.80
CA PHE A 42 -0.58 -3.85 -8.80
C PHE A 42 -0.46 -3.24 -7.41
N ALA A 43 -1.52 -3.29 -6.60
CA ALA A 43 -1.47 -2.85 -5.21
C ALA A 43 -0.39 -3.63 -4.42
N ASN A 44 -0.41 -4.96 -4.52
CA ASN A 44 0.57 -5.80 -3.85
C ASN A 44 2.01 -5.51 -4.33
N GLY A 45 2.20 -5.33 -5.64
CA GLY A 45 3.50 -4.96 -6.21
C GLY A 45 4.03 -3.62 -5.68
N ALA A 46 3.16 -2.62 -5.54
CA ALA A 46 3.53 -1.31 -4.99
C ALA A 46 3.94 -1.42 -3.50
N PHE A 47 3.21 -2.22 -2.71
CA PHE A 47 3.54 -2.47 -1.30
C PHE A 47 4.89 -3.18 -1.16
N VAL A 48 5.13 -4.25 -1.92
CA VAL A 48 6.40 -4.99 -1.90
C VAL A 48 7.57 -4.09 -2.29
N LEU A 49 7.40 -3.25 -3.33
CA LEU A 49 8.44 -2.31 -3.74
C LEU A 49 8.74 -1.27 -2.65
N TRP A 50 7.70 -0.69 -2.04
CA TRP A 50 7.86 0.22 -0.91
C TRP A 50 8.62 -0.43 0.24
N ASN A 51 8.23 -1.64 0.63
CA ASN A 51 8.85 -2.37 1.73
C ASN A 51 10.36 -2.57 1.49
N ARG A 52 10.73 -2.95 0.25
CA ARG A 52 12.13 -3.13 -0.12
C ARG A 52 12.91 -1.82 -0.07
N LEU A 53 12.34 -0.74 -0.60
CA LEU A 53 12.99 0.57 -0.60
C LEU A 53 13.13 1.15 0.81
N MET A 54 12.14 0.93 1.67
CA MET A 54 12.21 1.37 3.07
C MET A 54 13.27 0.60 3.86
N GLN A 55 13.43 -0.70 3.64
CA GLN A 55 14.53 -1.46 4.25
C GLN A 55 15.92 -0.91 3.89
N ASP A 56 16.09 -0.38 2.68
CA ASP A 56 17.36 0.25 2.26
C ASP A 56 17.54 1.67 2.86
N LEU A 57 16.45 2.32 3.31
CA LEU A 57 16.44 3.67 3.89
C LEU A 57 16.45 3.68 5.43
N THR A 58 15.88 2.67 6.07
CA THR A 58 15.76 2.56 7.52
C THR A 58 17.07 2.05 8.11
N ASP A 59 17.68 2.82 9.01
CA ASP A 59 18.85 2.37 9.77
C ASP A 59 18.41 1.35 10.84
N PRO A 60 18.82 0.08 10.77
CA PRO A 60 18.45 -0.92 11.77
C PRO A 60 19.08 -0.67 13.15
N ALA A 61 20.09 0.20 13.23
CA ALA A 61 20.69 0.62 14.50
C ALA A 61 19.92 1.75 15.18
N ASP A 62 18.95 2.37 14.49
CA ASP A 62 18.07 3.40 15.03
C ASP A 62 16.70 2.79 15.40
N PRO A 63 16.41 2.62 16.71
CA PRO A 63 15.14 2.07 17.17
C PRO A 63 13.93 2.93 16.78
N LEU A 64 14.10 4.25 16.64
CA LEU A 64 13.01 5.13 16.26
C LEU A 64 12.67 4.95 14.78
N ALA A 65 13.69 4.94 13.91
CA ALA A 65 13.49 4.68 12.48
C ALA A 65 12.85 3.31 12.23
N THR A 66 13.26 2.29 13.01
CA THR A 66 12.65 0.95 12.96
C THR A 66 11.19 0.98 13.39
N ALA A 67 10.84 1.64 14.49
CA ALA A 67 9.46 1.75 14.95
C ALA A 67 8.56 2.52 13.98
N GLU A 68 9.08 3.59 13.35
CA GLU A 68 8.36 4.34 12.32
C GLU A 68 8.09 3.48 11.09
N PHE A 69 9.08 2.71 10.64
CA PHE A 69 8.93 1.77 9.54
C PHE A 69 7.88 0.69 9.84
N GLU A 70 7.92 0.06 11.01
CA GLU A 70 6.93 -0.95 11.42
C GLU A 70 5.51 -0.37 11.49
N ALA A 71 5.37 0.85 12.01
CA ALA A 71 4.08 1.55 12.05
C ALA A 71 3.54 1.86 10.66
N ASP A 72 4.40 2.32 9.74
CA ASP A 72 4.01 2.55 8.35
C ASP A 72 3.68 1.22 7.63
N GLN A 73 4.41 0.15 7.90
CA GLN A 73 4.12 -1.17 7.34
C GLN A 73 2.74 -1.67 7.78
N ALA A 74 2.43 -1.62 9.08
CA ALA A 74 1.13 -2.01 9.61
C ALA A 74 0.00 -1.15 9.03
N ARG A 75 0.24 0.15 8.85
CA ARG A 75 -0.73 1.08 8.26
C ARG A 75 -1.04 0.77 6.80
N LEU A 76 -0.03 0.42 6.01
CA LEU A 76 -0.22 0.05 4.60
C LEU A 76 -0.84 -1.35 4.46
N ASP A 77 -0.44 -2.30 5.31
CA ASP A 77 -0.98 -3.67 5.32
C ASP A 77 -2.49 -3.68 5.64
N ALA A 78 -2.92 -2.85 6.60
CA ALA A 78 -4.33 -2.70 6.96
C ALA A 78 -5.24 -2.33 5.78
N LEU A 79 -4.72 -1.62 4.77
CA LEU A 79 -5.51 -1.26 3.58
C LEU A 79 -5.98 -2.48 2.81
N PHE A 80 -5.18 -3.56 2.78
CA PHE A 80 -5.58 -4.80 2.13
C PHE A 80 -6.69 -5.51 2.90
N GLY A 81 -6.66 -5.45 4.25
CA GLY A 81 -7.71 -6.02 5.11
C GLY A 81 -9.06 -5.34 4.95
N ASP A 82 -9.09 -4.02 4.78
CA ASP A 82 -10.33 -3.26 4.58
C ASP A 82 -11.05 -3.65 3.27
N THR A 83 -10.31 -3.95 2.19
CA THR A 83 -10.90 -4.38 0.91
C THR A 83 -11.62 -5.73 0.92
N PHE A 84 -11.38 -6.58 1.92
CA PHE A 84 -12.07 -7.86 2.04
C PHE A 84 -13.31 -7.79 2.96
N ASN A 85 -13.52 -6.68 3.68
CA ASN A 85 -14.65 -6.46 4.57
C ASN A 85 -15.82 -5.72 3.88
N LEU A 86 -16.17 -6.12 2.66
CA LEU A 86 -17.43 -5.69 2.05
C LEU A 86 -18.60 -6.39 2.77
N PRO A 87 -19.61 -5.66 3.28
CA PRO A 87 -20.77 -6.29 3.90
C PRO A 87 -21.51 -7.16 2.87
N GLU A 88 -21.68 -8.42 3.22
CA GLU A 88 -22.44 -9.41 2.45
C GLU A 88 -23.85 -8.85 2.14
N PRO A 89 -24.29 -8.82 0.87
CA PRO A 89 -25.63 -8.33 0.57
C PRO A 89 -26.67 -9.26 1.23
N PRO A 90 -27.74 -8.71 1.82
CA PRO A 90 -28.73 -9.53 2.53
C PRO A 90 -29.35 -10.55 1.56
N PRO A 91 -29.67 -11.77 2.04
CA PRO A 91 -30.25 -12.80 1.19
C PRO A 91 -31.59 -12.30 0.60
N SER A 92 -31.67 -12.28 -0.73
CA SER A 92 -32.90 -11.99 -1.45
C SER A 92 -33.99 -12.98 -1.04
N SER A 93 -35.13 -12.44 -0.60
CA SER A 93 -36.33 -13.19 -0.18
C SER A 93 -37.10 -13.82 -1.35
#